data_AF-A0A1E8Q6Z7-F1
#
_entry.id   AF-A0A1E8Q6Z7-F1
#
_cell.length_a   1.000
_cell.length_b   1.000
_cell.length_c   1.000
_cell.angle_alpha   90.00
_cell.angle_beta   90.00
_cell.angle_gamma   90.00
#
_symmetry.space_group_name_H-M   'P 1'
#
loop_
_entity.id
_entity.type
_entity.pdbx_description
1 polymer ?
#
loop_
_entity_poly.entity_id
_entity_poly.type
_entity_poly.pdbx_seq_one_letter_code
_entity_poly.pdbx_strand_id
1 'polypeptide(L)'
;MLAAALVAVLVAVGIGGAAVGVAVAARHRAQSAADLAALAAAYRVGLGAEAACRRAESIAGAGGATVTACVVEALDVVVTVNVAARWGDWSLGTAVAAARAGPVEAA
;
A
#
# COMPACT_ATOMS: atom_id res chain seq x y z
N MET A 1 -34.15 29.32 3.48
CA MET A 1 -32.91 29.17 2.68
C MET A 1 -31.68 28.91 3.54
N LEU A 2 -31.48 29.63 4.65
CA LEU A 2 -30.35 29.44 5.58
C LEU A 2 -30.16 27.98 6.06
N ALA A 3 -31.23 27.30 6.46
CA ALA A 3 -31.16 25.90 6.87
C ALA A 3 -30.66 24.98 5.74
N ALA A 4 -31.15 25.17 4.51
CA ALA A 4 -30.69 24.40 3.35
C ALA A 4 -29.20 24.68 3.03
N ALA A 5 -28.75 25.94 3.17
CA ALA A 5 -27.35 26.30 2.99
C ALA A 5 -26.44 25.62 4.04
N LEU A 6 -26.83 25.61 5.31
CA LEU A 6 -26.06 24.94 6.37
C LEU A 6 -25.99 23.43 6.16
N VAL A 7 -27.11 22.81 5.76
CA VAL A 7 -27.14 21.38 5.41
C VAL A 7 -26.19 21.10 4.23
N ALA A 8 -26.22 21.92 3.18
CA ALA A 8 -25.32 21.77 2.04
C ALA A 8 -23.84 21.87 2.45
N VAL A 9 -23.48 22.80 3.33
CA VAL A 9 -22.11 22.94 3.87
C VAL A 9 -21.70 21.70 4.67
N LEU A 10 -22.56 21.23 5.58
CA LEU A 10 -22.25 20.03 6.39
C LEU A 10 -22.06 18.79 5.52
N VAL A 11 -22.91 18.61 4.50
CA VAL A 11 -22.78 17.52 3.54
C VAL A 11 -21.48 17.63 2.74
N ALA A 12 -21.13 18.82 2.26
CA ALA A 12 -19.88 19.05 1.52
C ALA A 12 -18.65 18.74 2.38
N VAL A 13 -18.63 19.18 3.64
CA VAL A 13 -17.54 18.88 4.59
C VAL A 13 -17.48 17.38 4.89
N GLY A 14 -18.62 16.71 5.08
CA GLY A 14 -18.69 15.27 5.31
C GLY A 14 -18.14 14.46 4.15
N ILE A 15 -18.52 14.81 2.91
CA ILE A 15 -18.01 14.17 1.69
C ILE A 15 -16.51 14.42 1.54
N GLY A 16 -16.05 15.65 1.76
CA GLY A 16 -14.64 16.00 1.72
C GLY A 16 -13.80 15.23 2.74
N GLY A 17 -14.28 15.15 3.99
CA GLY A 17 -13.62 14.39 5.06
C GLY A 17 -13.56 12.89 4.76
N ALA A 18 -14.65 12.32 4.24
CA ALA A 18 -14.68 10.91 3.85
C ALA A 18 -13.71 10.61 2.69
N ALA A 19 -13.61 11.49 1.69
CA ALA A 19 -12.64 11.34 0.60
C ALA A 19 -11.18 11.34 1.11
N VAL A 20 -10.84 12.26 2.02
CA VAL A 20 -9.51 12.28 2.68
C VAL A 20 -9.29 11.02 3.50
N GLY A 21 -10.29 10.58 4.26
CA GLY A 21 -10.20 9.36 5.07
C GLY A 21 -9.93 8.11 4.22
N VAL A 22 -10.59 7.97 3.06
CA VAL A 22 -10.34 6.85 2.13
C VAL A 22 -8.91 6.92 1.56
N ALA A 23 -8.44 8.11 1.20
CA ALA A 23 -7.07 8.29 0.69
C ALA A 23 -6.00 7.91 1.74
N VAL A 24 -6.17 8.37 2.98
CA VAL A 24 -5.26 8.06 4.09
C VAL A 24 -5.28 6.57 4.41
N ALA A 25 -6.47 5.96 4.49
CA ALA A 25 -6.59 4.53 4.72
C ALA A 25 -5.94 3.69 3.60
N ALA A 26 -6.10 4.09 2.34
CA ALA A 26 -5.45 3.42 1.21
C ALA A 26 -3.92 3.55 1.30
N ARG A 27 -3.39 4.71 1.70
CA ARG A 27 -1.95 4.93 1.87
C ARG A 27 -1.37 4.07 2.99
N HIS A 28 -2.02 4.01 4.15
CA HIS A 28 -1.57 3.16 5.25
C HIS A 28 -1.60 1.68 4.88
N ARG A 29 -2.66 1.21 4.21
CA ARG A 29 -2.73 -0.16 3.71
C ARG A 29 -1.61 -0.47 2.72
N ALA A 30 -1.33 0.43 1.78
CA ALA A 30 -0.25 0.27 0.83
C ALA A 30 1.11 0.14 1.55
N GLN A 31 1.36 0.99 2.56
CA GLN A 31 2.61 0.95 3.32
C GLN A 31 2.76 -0.37 4.10
N SER A 32 1.74 -0.76 4.89
CA SER A 32 1.78 -2.01 5.65
C SER A 32 1.93 -3.25 4.76
N ALA A 33 1.30 -3.25 3.58
CA ALA A 33 1.45 -4.32 2.61
C ALA A 33 2.87 -4.37 2.01
N ALA A 34 3.45 -3.20 1.68
CA ALA A 34 4.82 -3.10 1.19
C ALA A 34 5.82 -3.61 2.23
N ASP A 35 5.69 -3.20 3.50
CA ASP A 35 6.59 -3.58 4.58
C ASP A 35 6.58 -5.10 4.82
N LEU A 36 5.40 -5.71 4.90
CA LEU A 36 5.26 -7.16 5.07
C LEU A 36 5.75 -7.94 3.85
N ALA A 37 5.51 -7.43 2.64
CA ALA A 37 6.00 -8.05 1.41
C ALA A 37 7.52 -7.99 1.31
N ALA A 38 8.14 -6.85 1.67
CA ALA A 38 9.59 -6.68 1.68
C ALA A 38 10.26 -7.62 2.70
N LEU A 39 9.74 -7.71 3.93
CA LEU A 39 10.26 -8.64 4.93
C LEU A 39 10.12 -10.11 4.49
N ALA A 40 8.98 -10.47 3.89
CA ALA A 40 8.75 -11.82 3.40
C ALA A 40 9.67 -12.19 2.22
N ALA A 41 10.02 -11.20 1.39
CA ALA A 41 10.98 -11.35 0.31
C ALA A 41 12.41 -11.49 0.86
N ALA A 42 12.81 -10.62 1.79
CA ALA A 42 14.12 -10.66 2.44
C ALA A 42 14.37 -12.01 3.13
N TYR A 43 13.36 -12.61 3.77
CA TYR A 43 13.47 -13.94 4.37
C TYR A 43 13.80 -15.04 3.35
N ARG A 44 13.44 -14.86 2.07
CA ARG A 44 13.70 -15.82 0.99
C ARG A 44 14.79 -15.39 0.03
N VAL A 45 15.48 -14.28 0.27
CA VAL A 45 16.50 -13.75 -0.66
C VAL A 45 17.64 -14.74 -0.92
N GLY A 46 18.00 -15.56 0.08
CA GLY A 46 19.01 -16.62 -0.05
C GLY A 46 18.60 -17.79 -0.97
N LEU A 47 17.32 -17.91 -1.33
CA LEU A 47 16.81 -18.91 -2.28
C LEU A 47 16.78 -18.37 -3.73
N GLY A 48 17.20 -17.12 -3.94
CA GLY A 48 17.20 -16.44 -5.24
C GLY A 48 16.07 -15.42 -5.40
N ALA A 49 16.28 -14.48 -6.31
CA ALA A 49 15.38 -13.34 -6.52
C ALA A 49 13.94 -13.75 -6.87
N GLU A 50 13.77 -14.79 -7.69
CA GLU A 50 12.45 -15.25 -8.11
C GLU A 50 11.65 -15.84 -6.94
N ALA A 51 12.30 -16.57 -6.04
CA ALA A 51 11.65 -17.14 -4.85
C ALA A 51 11.26 -16.04 -3.85
N ALA A 52 12.07 -14.98 -3.74
CA ALA A 52 11.78 -13.81 -2.92
C ALA A 52 10.59 -13.03 -3.49
N CYS A 53 10.60 -12.69 -4.77
CA CYS A 53 9.52 -11.91 -5.39
C CYS A 53 8.18 -12.66 -5.42
N ARG A 54 8.16 -13.96 -5.74
CA ARG A 54 6.92 -14.76 -5.64
C ARG A 54 6.34 -14.75 -4.21
N ARG A 55 7.21 -14.71 -3.19
CA ARG A 55 6.75 -14.64 -1.80
C ARG A 55 6.22 -13.25 -1.45
N ALA A 56 6.87 -12.20 -1.94
CA ALA A 56 6.39 -10.82 -1.82
C ALA A 56 4.97 -10.69 -2.42
N GLU A 57 4.76 -11.19 -3.64
CA GLU A 57 3.48 -11.18 -4.34
C GLU A 57 2.37 -11.91 -3.56
N SER A 58 2.67 -13.09 -3.03
CA SER A 58 1.73 -13.86 -2.20
C SER A 58 1.29 -13.08 -0.95
N ILE A 59 2.21 -12.38 -0.28
CA ILE A 59 1.91 -11.61 0.93
C ILE A 59 1.19 -10.29 0.59
N ALA A 60 1.64 -9.57 -0.44
CA ALA A 60 0.99 -8.36 -0.90
C ALA A 60 -0.45 -8.63 -1.36
N GLY A 61 -0.66 -9.71 -2.12
CA GLY A 61 -1.99 -10.12 -2.59
C GLY A 61 -2.95 -10.46 -1.45
N ALA A 62 -2.47 -11.15 -0.41
CA ALA A 62 -3.26 -11.42 0.79
C ALA A 62 -3.66 -10.13 1.54
N GLY A 63 -2.84 -9.07 1.43
CA GLY A 63 -3.13 -7.74 1.95
C GLY A 63 -4.01 -6.88 1.03
N GLY A 64 -4.47 -7.40 -0.10
CA GLY A 64 -5.25 -6.64 -1.09
C GLY A 64 -4.43 -5.63 -1.90
N ALA A 65 -3.11 -5.81 -1.95
CA ALA A 65 -2.19 -5.00 -2.75
C ALA A 65 -1.68 -5.80 -3.95
N THR A 66 -1.31 -5.10 -5.03
CA THR A 66 -0.62 -5.74 -6.17
C THR A 66 0.82 -5.25 -6.25
N VAL A 67 1.76 -6.17 -6.41
CA VAL A 67 3.18 -5.82 -6.58
C VAL A 67 3.37 -5.25 -7.98
N THR A 68 3.91 -4.04 -8.08
CA THR A 68 4.22 -3.39 -9.36
C THR A 68 5.70 -3.46 -9.70
N ALA A 69 6.56 -3.61 -8.69
CA ALA A 69 7.98 -3.86 -8.87
C ALA A 69 8.54 -4.65 -7.67
N CYS A 70 9.43 -5.59 -7.96
CA CYS A 70 10.23 -6.29 -6.96
C CYS A 70 11.68 -6.31 -7.45
N VAL A 71 12.56 -5.63 -6.73
CA VAL A 71 13.97 -5.49 -7.08
C VAL A 71 14.80 -6.10 -5.97
N VAL A 72 15.70 -7.01 -6.34
CA VAL A 72 16.62 -7.68 -5.41
C VAL A 72 18.04 -7.28 -5.78
N GLU A 73 18.73 -6.64 -4.85
CA GLU A 73 20.12 -6.19 -4.99
C GLU A 73 20.97 -6.84 -3.90
N ALA A 74 21.82 -7.80 -4.27
CA ALA A 74 22.57 -8.65 -3.35
C ALA A 74 21.66 -9.38 -2.32
N LEU A 75 21.45 -8.80 -1.14
CA LEU A 75 20.52 -9.31 -0.10
C LEU A 75 19.45 -8.29 0.31
N ASP A 76 19.41 -7.12 -0.33
CA ASP A 76 18.37 -6.12 -0.16
C ASP A 76 17.23 -6.37 -1.15
N VAL A 77 15.99 -6.25 -0.66
CA VAL A 77 14.81 -6.35 -1.49
C VAL A 77 13.96 -5.10 -1.33
N VAL A 78 13.65 -4.47 -2.46
CA VAL A 78 12.71 -3.34 -2.55
C VAL A 78 11.44 -3.82 -3.23
N VAL A 79 10.32 -3.74 -2.53
CA VAL A 79 9.00 -4.11 -3.06
C VAL A 79 8.15 -2.86 -3.18
N THR A 80 7.64 -2.61 -4.38
CA THR A 80 6.66 -1.56 -4.66
C THR A 80 5.31 -2.20 -4.89
N VAL A 81 4.29 -1.70 -4.20
CA VAL A 81 2.91 -2.18 -4.30
C VAL A 81 1.97 -1.03 -4.62
N ASN A 82 0.83 -1.37 -5.22
CA ASN A 82 -0.32 -0.48 -5.31
C ASN A 82 -1.52 -1.05 -4.53
N VAL A 83 -2.37 -0.16 -4.05
CA VAL A 83 -3.66 -0.47 -3.42
C VAL A 83 -4.71 0.46 -4.02
N ALA A 84 -5.84 -0.09 -4.45
CA ALA A 84 -6.94 0.72 -4.97
C ALA A 84 -7.63 1.49 -3.83
N ALA A 85 -7.74 2.81 -3.97
CA ALA A 85 -8.53 3.65 -3.08
C ALA A 85 -9.99 3.60 -3.56
N ARG A 86 -10.81 2.76 -2.92
CA ARG A 86 -12.22 2.56 -3.31
C ARG A 86 -13.16 3.09 -2.24
N TRP A 87 -14.21 3.78 -2.66
CA TRP A 87 -15.34 4.15 -1.84
C TRP A 87 -16.63 3.64 -2.47
N GLY A 88 -17.06 2.43 -2.06
CA GLY A 88 -18.11 1.69 -2.76
C GLY A 88 -17.66 1.35 -4.19
N ASP A 89 -18.50 1.69 -5.17
CA ASP A 89 -18.22 1.51 -6.60
C ASP A 89 -17.30 2.60 -7.18
N TRP A 90 -17.04 3.69 -6.43
CA TRP A 90 -16.19 4.77 -6.89
C TRP A 90 -14.71 4.47 -6.65
N SER A 91 -13.94 4.49 -7.74
CA SER A 91 -12.48 4.51 -7.69
C SER A 91 -12.02 5.96 -7.45
N LEU A 92 -11.40 6.21 -6.30
CA LEU A 92 -10.78 7.49 -5.95
C LEU A 92 -9.30 7.57 -6.36
N GLY A 93 -8.76 6.49 -6.96
CA GLY A 93 -7.38 6.41 -7.44
C GLY A 93 -6.63 5.20 -6.88
N THR A 94 -5.31 5.26 -6.96
CA THR A 94 -4.41 4.19 -6.51
C THR A 94 -3.37 4.75 -5.57
N ALA A 95 -3.24 4.18 -4.38
CA ALA A 95 -2.14 4.45 -3.47
C ALA A 95 -0.95 3.57 -3.83
N VAL A 96 0.23 4.17 -4.03
CA VAL A 96 1.48 3.46 -4.27
C VAL A 96 2.38 3.59 -3.05
N ALA A 97 3.00 2.50 -2.64
CA ALA A 97 3.98 2.48 -1.55
C ALA A 97 5.14 1.56 -1.92
N ALA A 98 6.32 1.85 -1.38
CA ALA A 98 7.50 1.03 -1.52
C ALA A 98 8.16 0.82 -0.16
N ALA A 99 8.72 -0.36 0.06
CA ALA A 99 9.47 -0.70 1.26
C ALA A 99 10.72 -1.48 0.88
N ARG A 100 11.80 -1.24 1.63
CA ARG A 100 13.08 -1.95 1.51
C ARG A 100 13.31 -2.81 2.75
N ALA A 101 13.77 -4.03 2.57
CA ALA A 101 14.23 -4.90 3.64
C ALA A 101 15.51 -5.63 3.21
N GLY A 102 16.50 -5.67 4.09
CA GLY A 102 17.78 -6.33 3.89
C GLY A 102 18.45 -6.66 5.24
N PRO A 103 19.58 -7.38 5.22
CA PRO A 103 20.30 -7.71 6.44
C PRO A 103 20.76 -6.45 7.18
N VAL A 104 20.73 -6.48 8.50
CA VAL A 104 21.41 -5.46 9.30
C VAL A 104 22.92 -5.67 9.13
N GLU A 105 23.64 -4.62 8.72
CA GLU A 105 25.09 -4.66 8.75
C GLU A 105 25.51 -4.86 10.22
N ALA A 106 26.15 -6.01 10.51
CA ALA A 106 26.78 -6.21 11.79
C ALA A 106 28.01 -5.32 11.84
N ALA A 107 27.96 -4.28 12.67
CA ALA A 107 29.09 -3.39 12.96
C ALA A 107 30.26 -4.14 13.60
#